data_AF-A0AAW2CLM2-F1
#
_entry.id   AF-A0AAW2CLM2-F1
#
_cell.length_a   1.000
_cell.length_b   1.000
_cell.length_c   1.000
_cell.angle_alpha   90.00
_cell.angle_beta   90.00
_cell.angle_gamma   90.00
#
_symmetry.space_group_name_H-M   'P 1'
#
loop_
_entity.id
_entity.type
_entity.pdbx_description
1 polymer ?
#
loop_
_entity_poly.entity_id
_entity_poly.type
_entity_poly.pdbx_seq_one_letter_code
_entity_poly.pdbx_strand_id
1 'polypeptide(L)'
;MQVSCAIFESNALSVIQALSSDCTGGEFGHILHDIKSTLHSFSCYSFKHLKRIGNRAAHVLAREAKFSGLTQIWKGVTPPPIQQIIRDDMM
;
A
#
# COMPACT_ATOMS: atom_id res chain seq x y z
N MET A 1 18.10 4.65 -5.82
CA MET A 1 17.48 5.74 -5.04
C MET A 1 16.88 5.08 -3.80
N GLN A 2 17.45 5.32 -2.62
CA GLN A 2 16.96 4.72 -1.37
C GLN A 2 15.97 5.69 -0.73
N VAL A 3 14.77 5.22 -0.40
CA VAL A 3 13.76 6.03 0.29
C VAL A 3 14.10 6.03 1.78
N SER A 4 14.49 7.18 2.33
CA SER A 4 14.90 7.30 3.73
C SER A 4 13.72 7.38 4.69
N CYS A 5 12.64 8.04 4.27
CA CYS A 5 11.44 8.25 5.07
C CYS A 5 10.19 7.97 4.25
N ALA A 6 9.22 7.28 4.84
CA ALA A 6 8.01 6.85 4.15
C ALA A 6 6.72 7.07 4.97
N ILE A 7 5.63 7.38 4.29
CA ILE A 7 4.29 7.34 4.85
C ILE A 7 3.56 6.19 4.17
N PHE A 8 3.08 5.24 4.97
CA PHE A 8 2.34 4.09 4.48
C PHE A 8 0.85 4.33 4.70
N GLU A 9 0.11 4.37 3.59
CA GLU A 9 -1.30 4.71 3.58
C GLU A 9 -2.15 3.50 3.17
N SER A 10 -3.24 3.25 3.89
CA SER A 10 -4.17 2.16 3.56
C SER A 10 -5.58 2.45 4.08
N ASN A 11 -6.59 1.95 3.37
CA ASN A 11 -7.97 2.00 3.86
C ASN A 11 -8.34 0.82 4.78
N ALA A 12 -7.43 -0.14 4.99
CA ALA A 12 -7.62 -1.26 5.90
C ALA A 12 -7.29 -0.86 7.35
N LEU A 13 -8.29 -0.38 8.08
CA LEU A 13 -8.11 0.13 9.45
C LEU A 13 -7.47 -0.90 10.38
N SER A 14 -7.91 -2.16 10.31
CA SER A 14 -7.37 -3.26 11.12
C SER A 14 -5.87 -3.48 10.89
N VAL A 15 -5.40 -3.38 9.65
CA VAL A 15 -3.98 -3.53 9.29
C VAL A 15 -3.17 -2.35 9.82
N ILE A 16 -3.66 -1.12 9.62
CA ILE A 16 -2.98 0.08 10.14
C ILE A 16 -2.87 0.04 11.67
N GLN A 17 -3.93 -0.37 12.37
CA GLN A 17 -3.92 -0.51 13.83
C GLN A 17 -2.96 -1.61 14.29
N ALA A 18 -2.97 -2.78 13.64
CA ALA A 18 -2.05 -3.86 13.97
C ALA A 18 -0.58 -3.45 13.80
N LEU A 19 -0.26 -2.76 12.70
CA LEU A 19 1.09 -2.24 12.44
C LEU A 19 1.52 -1.15 13.41
N SER A 20 0.57 -0.34 13.88
CA SER A 20 0.81 0.73 14.85
C SER A 20 0.90 0.22 16.29
N SER A 21 0.53 -1.04 16.53
CA SER A 21 0.64 -1.70 17.83
C SER A 21 1.81 -2.68 17.84
N ASP A 22 2.27 -3.10 19.02
CA ASP A 22 3.29 -4.15 19.14
C ASP A 22 2.72 -5.57 18.95
N CYS A 23 1.42 -5.72 18.70
CA CYS A 23 0.77 -7.01 18.55
C CYS A 23 1.02 -7.62 17.17
N THR A 24 1.82 -8.69 17.12
CA THR A 24 2.07 -9.51 15.92
C THR A 24 1.43 -10.90 15.99
N GLY A 25 0.42 -11.10 16.85
CA GLY A 25 -0.32 -12.36 16.97
C GLY A 25 -1.42 -12.52 15.90
N GLY A 26 -1.98 -13.73 15.79
CA GLY A 26 -3.12 -14.03 14.90
C GLY A 26 -2.74 -14.54 13.51
N GLU A 27 -3.75 -14.74 12.65
CA GLU A 27 -3.62 -15.40 11.34
C GLU A 27 -2.65 -14.67 10.38
N PHE A 28 -2.48 -13.35 10.55
CA PHE A 28 -1.59 -12.52 9.72
C PHE A 28 -0.31 -12.09 10.43
N GLY A 29 0.01 -12.67 11.59
CA GLY A 29 1.14 -12.27 12.44
C GLY A 29 2.49 -12.31 11.74
N HIS A 30 2.71 -13.31 10.89
CA HIS A 30 3.93 -13.47 10.08
C HIS A 30 4.09 -12.32 9.06
N ILE A 31 3.01 -11.92 8.39
CA ILE A 31 3.02 -10.78 7.44
C ILE A 31 3.34 -9.48 8.19
N LEU A 32 2.75 -9.27 9.37
CA LEU A 32 3.02 -8.09 10.20
C LEU A 32 4.49 -8.05 10.66
N HIS A 33 5.05 -9.20 11.02
CA HIS A 33 6.45 -9.33 11.40
C HIS A 33 7.38 -8.96 10.23
N ASP A 34 7.12 -9.50 9.03
CA ASP A 34 7.92 -9.21 7.84
C ASP A 34 7.87 -7.73 7.45
N ILE A 35 6.69 -7.09 7.55
CA ILE A 35 6.55 -5.65 7.34
C ILE A 35 7.44 -4.91 8.35
N LYS A 36 7.31 -5.20 9.65
CA LYS A 36 8.11 -4.53 10.69
C LYS A 36 9.62 -4.73 10.51
N SER A 37 10.04 -5.94 10.14
CA SER A 37 11.44 -6.25 9.80
C SER A 37 11.93 -5.36 8.66
N THR A 38 11.12 -5.18 7.62
CA THR A 38 11.42 -4.31 6.48
C THR A 38 11.46 -2.82 6.86
N LEU A 39 10.64 -2.38 7.83
CA LEU A 39 10.63 -0.98 8.26
C LEU A 39 11.95 -0.52 8.86
N HIS A 40 12.78 -1.42 9.38
CA HIS A 40 14.12 -1.08 9.89
C HIS A 40 15.06 -0.51 8.83
N SER A 41 14.75 -0.67 7.53
CA SER A 41 15.53 -0.04 6.47
C SER A 41 15.23 1.47 6.29
N PHE A 42 14.15 1.97 6.90
CA PHE A 42 13.76 3.38 6.85
C PHE A 42 14.26 4.11 8.09
N SER A 43 14.78 5.32 7.90
CA SER A 43 15.16 6.21 9.01
C SER A 43 13.94 6.73 9.75
N CYS A 44 12.82 6.91 9.06
CA CYS A 44 11.55 7.26 9.68
C CYS A 44 10.35 6.72 8.90
N TYR A 45 9.28 6.37 9.60
CA TYR A 45 8.03 5.94 8.96
C TYR A 45 6.81 6.34 9.78
N SER A 46 5.66 6.40 9.10
CA SER A 46 4.35 6.52 9.77
C SER A 46 3.28 5.75 9.01
N PHE A 47 2.25 5.31 9.73
CA PHE A 47 1.09 4.65 9.17
C PHE A 47 -0.11 5.60 9.23
N LYS A 48 -0.85 5.71 8.12
CA LYS A 48 -2.07 6.52 8.06
C LYS A 48 -3.22 5.72 7.48
N HIS A 49 -4.34 5.75 8.19
CA HIS A 49 -5.59 5.23 7.66
C HIS A 49 -6.21 6.25 6.70
N LEU A 50 -6.64 5.78 5.53
CA LEU A 50 -7.35 6.57 4.55
C LEU A 50 -8.81 6.14 4.42
N LYS A 51 -9.67 7.10 4.06
CA LYS A 51 -10.98 6.78 3.51
C LYS A 51 -10.80 6.02 2.19
N ARG A 52 -11.77 5.17 1.84
CA ARG A 52 -11.73 4.35 0.62
C ARG A 52 -11.45 5.15 -0.66
N ILE A 53 -11.94 6.40 -0.73
CA ILE A 53 -11.71 7.30 -1.86
C ILE A 53 -10.22 7.63 -2.06
N GLY A 54 -9.47 7.82 -0.97
CA GLY A 54 -8.03 8.11 -1.03
C GLY A 54 -7.17 6.89 -1.40
N ASN A 55 -7.73 5.68 -1.33
CA ASN A 55 -7.03 4.45 -1.73
C ASN A 55 -7.56 3.86 -3.06
N ARG A 56 -8.21 4.68 -3.89
CA ARG A 56 -8.90 4.22 -5.10
C ARG A 56 -7.94 3.63 -6.14
N ALA A 57 -6.76 4.22 -6.32
CA ALA A 57 -5.74 3.72 -7.24
C ALA A 57 -5.28 2.30 -6.88
N ALA A 58 -4.90 2.08 -5.61
CA ALA A 58 -4.50 0.75 -5.13
C ALA A 58 -5.63 -0.27 -5.26
N HIS A 59 -6.88 0.11 -4.94
CA HIS A 59 -8.05 -0.75 -5.09
C HIS A 59 -8.26 -1.19 -6.55
N VAL A 60 -8.14 -0.27 -7.51
CA VAL A 60 -8.28 -0.62 -8.93
C VAL A 60 -7.16 -1.57 -9.36
N LEU A 61 -5.90 -1.29 -9.01
CA LEU A 61 -4.79 -2.19 -9.36
C LEU A 61 -4.94 -3.59 -8.76
N ALA A 62 -5.32 -3.69 -7.49
CA ALA A 62 -5.55 -4.99 -6.84
C ALA A 62 -6.70 -5.77 -7.50
N ARG A 63 -7.74 -5.05 -7.94
CA ARG A 63 -8.88 -5.65 -8.65
C ARG A 63 -8.48 -6.14 -10.04
N GLU A 64 -7.71 -5.36 -10.79
CA GLU A 64 -7.18 -5.77 -12.10
C GLU A 64 -6.26 -7.00 -11.99
N ALA A 65 -5.39 -7.04 -10.99
CA ALA A 65 -4.53 -8.21 -10.74
C ALA A 65 -5.36 -9.48 -10.43
N LYS A 66 -6.42 -9.33 -9.62
CA LYS A 66 -7.32 -10.43 -9.27
C LYS A 66 -8.06 -11.02 -10.49
N PHE A 67 -8.52 -10.16 -11.41
CA PHE A 67 -9.34 -10.60 -12.54
C PHE A 67 -8.55 -10.97 -13.80
N SER A 68 -7.42 -10.30 -14.06
CA SER A 68 -6.62 -10.59 -15.25
C SER A 68 -5.91 -11.94 -15.15
N GLY A 69 -5.49 -12.36 -13.95
CA GLY A 69 -4.67 -13.55 -13.76
C GLY A 69 -3.30 -13.48 -14.46
N LEU A 70 -2.93 -12.30 -14.97
CA LEU A 70 -1.71 -12.05 -15.72
C LEU A 70 -0.78 -11.16 -14.91
N THR A 71 0.52 -11.47 -14.96
CA THR A 71 1.55 -10.57 -14.45
C THR A 71 1.71 -9.40 -15.41
N GLN A 72 1.47 -8.19 -14.91
CA GLN A 72 1.66 -6.95 -15.68
C GLN A 72 2.75 -6.10 -15.02
N ILE A 73 3.63 -5.52 -15.84
CA ILE A 73 4.75 -4.70 -15.38
C ILE A 73 4.68 -3.35 -16.10
N TRP A 74 4.52 -2.29 -15.33
CA TRP A 74 4.52 -0.91 -15.83
C TRP A 74 5.77 -0.19 -15.32
N LYS A 75 6.81 -0.13 -16.14
CA LYS A 75 8.05 0.60 -15.85
C LYS A 75 8.10 1.87 -16.69
N GLY A 76 8.30 3.01 -16.04
CA GLY A 76 8.38 4.32 -16.72
C GLY A 76 7.07 4.84 -17.31
N VAL A 77 5.94 4.15 -17.06
CA VAL A 77 4.61 4.56 -17.54
C VAL A 77 3.57 4.42 -16.44
N THR A 78 2.54 5.26 -16.50
CA THR A 78 1.37 5.14 -15.62
C THR A 78 0.53 3.93 -16.02
N PRO A 79 0.21 3.00 -15.08
CA PRO A 79 -0.63 1.86 -15.39
C PRO A 79 -1.97 2.30 -15.97
N PRO A 80 -2.40 1.76 -17.13
CA PRO A 80 -3.66 2.15 -17.79
C PRO A 80 -4.89 2.16 -16.86
N PRO A 81 -5.06 1.18 -15.93
CA PRO A 81 -6.23 1.15 -15.05
C PRO A 81 -6.39 2.37 -14.13
N ILE A 82 -5.29 3.07 -13.80
CA ILE A 82 -5.31 4.21 -12.88
C ILE A 82 -5.02 5.56 -13.56
N GLN A 83 -4.86 5.59 -14.89
CA GLN A 83 -4.57 6.84 -15.61
C GLN A 83 -5.62 7.91 -15.37
N GLN A 84 -6.90 7.54 -15.36
CA GLN A 84 -7.97 8.51 -15.11
C GLN A 84 -7.95 9.02 -13.66
N ILE A 85 -7.69 8.13 -12.70
CA ILE A 85 -7.60 8.50 -11.27
C ILE A 85 -6.51 9.55 -11.06
N ILE A 86 -5.34 9.33 -11.66
CA ILE A 86 -4.22 10.29 -11.56
C ILE A 86 -4.56 11.61 -12.24
N ARG A 87 -5.23 11.60 -13.39
CA ARG A 87 -5.69 12.83 -14.04
C ARG A 87 -6.67 13.61 -13.17
N ASP A 88 -7.61 12.92 -12.53
CA ASP A 88 -8.61 13.54 -11.65
C ASP A 88 -7.96 14.14 -10.39
N ASP A 89 -6.92 13.51 -9.84
CA ASP A 89 -6.21 14.00 -8.63
C ASP A 89 -5.25 15.18 -8.93
N MET A 90 -4.84 15.37 -10.18
CA MET A 90 -3.90 16.43 -10.59
C MET A 90 -4.58 17.71 -11.08
N MET A 91 -5.91 17.70 -11.31
CA MET A 91 -6.69 18.89 -11.69
C MET A 91 -7.35 19.53 -10.47
#